data_AF-A0A5B8XT27-F1
#
_entry.id   AF-A0A5B8XT27-F1
#
_cell.length_a   1.000
_cell.length_b   1.000
_cell.length_c   1.000
_cell.angle_alpha   90.00
_cell.angle_beta   90.00
_cell.angle_gamma   90.00
#
_symmetry.space_group_name_H-M   'P 1'
#
loop_
_entity.id
_entity.type
_entity.pdbx_description
1 polymer ?
#
loop_
_entity_poly.entity_id
_entity_poly.type
_entity_poly.pdbx_seq_one_letter_code
_entity_poly.pdbx_strand_id
1 'polypeptide(L)'
;MRDGVLVKVDRTTMRYGLEARSPFLDHRLVQFAQSLPSHFKKSGQTFKLILRLVLADKIPSVSNLPKTGFGVPIPGVKTERKNEFRLWQESALVDWNLRFPP
;
A
#
# COMPACT_ATOMS: atom_id res chain seq x y z
N MET A 1 -7.53 -19.34 4.39
CA MET A 1 -6.72 -18.54 5.33
C MET A 1 -7.26 -17.12 5.30
N ARG A 2 -8.05 -16.70 6.31
CA ARG A 2 -8.71 -15.38 6.32
C ARG A 2 -7.71 -14.33 6.79
N ASP A 3 -7.37 -13.40 5.92
CA ASP A 3 -6.42 -12.32 6.18
C ASP A 3 -7.01 -11.31 7.18
N GLY A 4 -6.61 -11.40 8.45
CA GLY A 4 -7.09 -10.54 9.54
C GLY A 4 -6.53 -9.11 9.54
N VAL A 5 -6.05 -8.59 8.40
CA VAL A 5 -5.41 -7.27 8.32
C VAL A 5 -6.39 -6.16 8.68
N LEU A 6 -7.62 -6.19 8.14
CA LEU A 6 -8.63 -5.17 8.42
C LEU A 6 -9.01 -5.16 9.91
N VAL A 7 -9.22 -6.33 10.51
CA VAL A 7 -9.54 -6.46 11.94
C VAL A 7 -8.40 -5.97 12.82
N LYS A 8 -7.14 -6.23 12.44
CA LYS A 8 -5.96 -5.75 13.18
C LYS A 8 -5.83 -4.24 13.10
N VAL A 9 -5.99 -3.66 11.91
CA VAL A 9 -5.94 -2.21 11.70
C VAL A 9 -7.05 -1.54 12.49
N ASP A 10 -8.30 -2.00 12.34
CA ASP A 10 -9.48 -1.49 13.01
C ASP A 10 -9.30 -1.44 14.54
N ARG A 11 -9.05 -2.59 15.18
CA ARG A 11 -8.83 -2.68 16.64
C ARG A 11 -7.68 -1.80 17.13
N THR A 12 -6.59 -1.73 16.37
CA THR A 12 -5.43 -0.90 16.72
C THR A 12 -5.80 0.58 16.64
N THR A 13 -6.49 0.99 15.58
CA THR A 13 -6.85 2.41 15.37
C THR A 13 -7.90 2.87 16.38
N MET A 14 -8.92 2.05 16.66
CA MET A 14 -9.93 2.31 17.69
C MET A 14 -9.31 2.47 19.08
N ARG A 15 -8.24 1.73 19.40
CA ARG A 15 -7.53 1.86 20.68
C ARG A 15 -6.97 3.27 20.90
N TYR A 16 -6.64 3.98 19.83
CA TYR A 16 -6.11 5.34 19.86
C TYR A 16 -7.12 6.39 19.39
N GLY A 17 -8.40 6.02 19.24
CA GLY A 17 -9.44 6.94 18.74
C GLY A 17 -9.23 7.41 17.29
N LEU A 18 -8.42 6.68 16.51
CA LEU A 18 -8.16 6.98 15.10
C LEU A 18 -9.12 6.20 14.19
N GLU A 19 -9.54 6.82 13.10
CA GLU A 19 -10.33 6.16 12.06
C GLU A 19 -9.45 5.81 10.86
N ALA A 20 -9.24 4.51 10.60
CA ALA A 20 -8.53 4.05 9.42
C ALA A 20 -9.49 3.77 8.26
N ARG A 21 -9.24 4.42 7.11
CA ARG A 21 -9.97 4.17 5.87
C ARG A 21 -9.17 3.25 4.94
N SER A 22 -9.88 2.48 4.12
CA SER A 22 -9.29 1.61 3.09
C SER A 22 -9.81 1.99 1.69
N PRO A 23 -9.28 3.07 1.07
CA PRO A 23 -9.81 3.61 -0.18
C PRO A 23 -9.87 2.59 -1.34
N PHE A 24 -8.94 1.64 -1.37
CA PHE A 24 -8.92 0.57 -2.38
C PHE A 24 -10.07 -0.44 -2.26
N LEU A 25 -10.81 -0.41 -1.14
CA LEU A 25 -11.99 -1.26 -0.90
C LEU A 25 -13.32 -0.50 -1.09
N ASP A 26 -13.31 0.72 -1.61
CA ASP A 26 -14.54 1.40 -2.01
C ASP A 26 -15.29 0.58 -3.07
N HIS A 27 -16.59 0.40 -2.87
CA HIS A 27 -17.44 -0.45 -3.73
C HIS A 27 -17.40 -0.03 -5.21
N ARG A 28 -17.32 1.27 -5.51
CA ARG A 28 -17.27 1.79 -6.89
C ARG A 28 -15.96 1.41 -7.55
N LEU A 29 -14.86 1.54 -6.82
CA LEU A 29 -13.54 1.17 -7.30
C LEU A 29 -13.42 -0.35 -7.50
N VAL A 30 -13.99 -1.14 -6.60
CA VAL A 30 -14.04 -2.60 -6.73
C VAL A 30 -14.86 -3.02 -7.94
N GLN A 31 -16.04 -2.42 -8.16
CA GLN A 31 -16.88 -2.68 -9.34
C GLN A 31 -16.15 -2.33 -10.63
N PHE A 32 -15.52 -1.16 -10.71
CA PHE A 32 -14.68 -0.77 -11.84
C PHE A 32 -13.52 -1.76 -12.05
N ALA A 33 -12.83 -2.14 -10.97
CA ALA A 33 -11.74 -3.11 -11.06
C ALA A 33 -12.25 -4.47 -11.54
N GLN A 34 -13.47 -4.88 -11.20
CA GLN A 34 -14.07 -6.13 -11.67
C GLN A 34 -14.40 -6.07 -13.17
N SER A 35 -14.92 -4.95 -13.67
CA SER A 35 -15.26 -4.79 -15.10
C SER A 35 -14.04 -4.68 -16.02
N LEU A 36 -12.84 -4.39 -15.49
CA LEU A 36 -11.63 -4.28 -16.29
C LEU A 36 -11.16 -5.62 -16.88
N PRO A 37 -10.76 -5.65 -18.17
CA PRO A 37 -10.06 -6.78 -18.76
C PRO A 37 -8.83 -7.21 -17.95
N SER A 38 -8.54 -8.52 -17.92
CA SER A 38 -7.49 -9.08 -17.08
C SER A 38 -6.09 -8.53 -17.38
N HIS A 39 -5.80 -8.16 -18.63
CA HIS A 39 -4.51 -7.62 -19.04
C HIS A 39 -4.17 -6.26 -18.37
N PHE A 40 -5.18 -5.49 -17.94
CA PHE A 40 -4.95 -4.27 -17.16
C PHE A 40 -4.58 -4.55 -15.70
N LYS A 41 -4.87 -5.75 -15.19
CA LYS A 41 -4.52 -6.16 -13.83
C LYS A 41 -3.12 -6.77 -13.79
N LYS A 42 -2.77 -7.52 -14.84
CA LYS A 42 -1.48 -8.20 -14.99
C LYS A 42 -1.08 -8.32 -16.47
N SER A 43 0.18 -8.06 -16.77
CA SER A 43 0.80 -8.38 -18.06
C SER A 43 2.16 -9.03 -17.84
N GLY A 44 2.37 -10.24 -18.38
CA GLY A 44 3.56 -11.04 -18.09
C GLY A 44 3.75 -11.26 -16.58
N GLN A 45 4.91 -10.87 -16.05
CA GLN A 45 5.20 -10.92 -14.61
C GLN A 45 4.85 -9.63 -13.86
N THR A 46 4.30 -8.63 -14.55
CA THR A 46 3.97 -7.33 -13.97
C THR A 46 2.54 -7.32 -13.45
N PHE A 47 2.39 -7.21 -12.14
CA PHE A 47 1.11 -7.06 -11.45
C PHE A 47 0.76 -5.59 -11.22
N LYS A 48 -0.53 -5.31 -10.99
CA LYS A 48 -1.08 -3.98 -10.72
C LYS A 48 -0.83 -3.01 -11.88
N LEU A 49 -0.85 -3.50 -13.13
CA LEU A 49 -0.40 -2.75 -14.30
C LEU A 49 -1.09 -1.39 -14.42
N ILE A 50 -2.43 -1.34 -14.36
CA ILE A 50 -3.19 -0.09 -14.43
C ILE A 50 -2.77 0.92 -13.33
N LEU A 51 -2.51 0.44 -12.12
CA LEU A 51 -2.07 1.31 -11.02
C LEU A 51 -0.67 1.85 -11.28
N ARG A 52 0.23 1.04 -11.85
CA ARG A 52 1.58 1.47 -12.22
C ARG A 52 1.55 2.53 -13.32
N LEU A 53 0.69 2.38 -14.32
CA LEU A 53 0.52 3.36 -15.38
C LEU A 53 0.03 4.70 -14.83
N VAL A 54 -1.02 4.69 -14.01
CA VAL A 54 -1.55 5.92 -13.39
C VAL A 54 -0.54 6.58 -12.45
N LEU A 55 0.28 5.78 -11.75
CA LEU A 55 1.32 6.30 -10.85
C LEU A 55 2.59 6.72 -11.57
N ALA A 56 2.84 6.28 -12.81
CA ALA A 56 4.05 6.63 -13.55
C ALA A 56 4.18 8.15 -13.70
N ASP A 57 3.06 8.84 -13.95
CA ASP A 57 3.04 10.29 -14.12
C ASP A 57 3.08 11.05 -12.78
N LYS A 58 2.56 10.46 -11.70
CA LYS A 58 2.42 11.13 -10.40
C LYS A 58 3.61 10.89 -9.47
N ILE A 59 4.14 9.66 -9.46
CA ILE A 59 5.22 9.23 -8.55
C ILE A 59 6.13 8.23 -9.28
N PRO A 60 6.91 8.67 -10.28
CA PRO A 60 7.72 7.80 -11.14
C PRO A 60 8.77 6.98 -10.40
N SER A 61 9.30 7.49 -9.28
CA SER A 61 10.35 6.82 -8.50
C SER A 61 9.90 5.50 -7.85
N VAL A 62 8.59 5.30 -7.64
CA VAL A 62 8.06 4.10 -6.96
C VAL A 62 7.15 3.25 -7.85
N SER A 63 6.76 3.75 -9.02
CA SER A 63 5.76 3.14 -9.90
C SER A 63 6.15 1.75 -10.40
N ASN A 64 7.45 1.46 -10.50
CA ASN A 64 7.99 0.18 -10.99
C ASN A 64 8.64 -0.69 -9.89
N LEU A 65 8.52 -0.31 -8.62
CA LEU A 65 9.08 -1.11 -7.53
C LEU A 65 8.38 -2.49 -7.39
N PRO A 66 9.11 -3.52 -6.95
CA PRO A 66 8.52 -4.83 -6.67
C PRO A 66 7.47 -4.72 -5.56
N LYS A 67 6.46 -5.61 -5.57
CA LYS A 67 5.47 -5.67 -4.49
C LYS A 67 6.14 -6.22 -3.23
N THR A 68 6.34 -5.36 -2.25
CA THR A 68 6.76 -5.77 -0.91
C THR A 68 5.52 -5.99 -0.02
N GLY A 69 5.50 -7.11 0.72
CA GLY A 69 4.47 -7.37 1.72
C GLY A 69 4.73 -6.62 3.02
N PHE A 70 3.72 -6.48 3.87
CA PHE A 70 3.90 -6.00 5.24
C PHE A 70 4.48 -7.15 6.06
N GLY A 71 5.81 -7.27 6.07
CA GLY A 71 6.50 -8.25 6.91
C GLY A 71 6.38 -7.87 8.39
N VAL A 72 6.15 -8.86 9.26
CA VAL A 72 6.30 -8.64 10.70
C VAL A 72 7.80 -8.44 10.97
N PRO A 73 8.22 -7.36 11.65
CA PRO A 73 9.61 -7.21 12.03
C PRO A 73 9.97 -8.28 13.08
N ILE A 74 10.65 -9.35 12.65
CA ILE A 74 11.13 -10.40 13.55
C ILE A 74 12.48 -9.95 14.14
N PRO A 75 12.61 -9.85 15.48
CA PRO A 75 13.89 -9.58 16.13
C PRO A 75 14.94 -10.64 15.74
N GLY A 76 16.19 -10.24 15.49
CA GLY A 76 17.28 -11.17 15.15
C GLY A 76 17.45 -11.50 13.66
N VAL A 77 16.44 -11.38 12.81
CA VAL A 77 16.64 -11.55 11.36
C VAL A 77 17.32 -10.30 10.79
N LYS A 78 18.59 -10.41 10.40
CA LYS A 78 19.29 -9.41 9.58
C LYS A 78 18.79 -9.55 8.13
N THR A 79 17.58 -9.12 7.85
CA THR A 79 17.18 -8.89 6.46
C THR A 79 17.66 -7.49 6.10
N GLU A 80 18.29 -7.32 4.93
CA GLU A 80 18.66 -6.00 4.37
C GLU A 80 17.48 -4.99 4.37
N ARG A 81 16.25 -5.52 4.45
CA ARG A 81 14.99 -4.77 4.55
C ARG A 81 14.63 -4.20 5.92
N LYS A 82 15.40 -4.45 6.99
CA LYS A 82 15.22 -3.72 8.27
C LYS A 82 15.44 -2.22 8.07
N ASN A 83 16.39 -1.85 7.21
CA ASN A 83 16.65 -0.46 6.86
C ASN A 83 15.52 0.10 5.98
N GLU A 84 15.00 -0.66 5.02
CA GLU A 84 13.86 -0.20 4.19
C GLU A 84 12.59 0.05 4.99
N PHE A 85 12.27 -0.82 5.97
CA PHE A 85 11.09 -0.62 6.82
C PHE A 85 11.26 0.59 7.76
N ARG A 86 12.47 0.80 8.27
CA ARG A 86 12.82 1.98 9.07
C ARG A 86 12.77 3.27 8.24
N LEU A 87 13.34 3.26 7.04
CA LEU A 87 13.27 4.37 6.09
C LEU A 87 11.84 4.62 5.61
N TRP A 88 10.99 3.60 5.50
CA TRP A 88 9.56 3.75 5.23
C TRP A 88 8.83 4.39 6.42
N GLN A 89 9.12 3.97 7.65
CA GLN A 89 8.58 4.63 8.85
C GLN A 89 9.04 6.09 8.92
N GLU A 90 10.33 6.35 8.71
CA GLU A 90 10.92 7.70 8.75
C GLU A 90 10.42 8.58 7.59
N SER A 91 10.19 8.03 6.39
CA SER A 91 9.60 8.77 5.26
C SER A 91 8.08 8.94 5.38
N ALA A 92 7.37 8.04 6.07
CA ALA A 92 5.96 8.21 6.42
C ALA A 92 5.76 9.23 7.55
N LEU A 93 6.83 9.57 8.29
CA LEU A 93 6.88 10.68 9.25
C LEU A 93 7.20 12.03 8.59
N VAL A 94 7.37 12.09 7.26
CA VAL A 94 7.41 13.37 6.53
C VAL A 94 6.01 13.95 6.55
N ASP A 95 5.89 15.15 7.13
CA ASP A 95 4.64 15.86 7.40
C ASP A 95 3.67 15.80 6.21
N TRP A 96 2.54 15.11 6.44
CA TRP A 96 1.44 14.94 5.48
C TRP A 96 0.92 16.29 4.95
N ASN A 97 1.08 17.38 5.72
CA ASN A 97 0.62 18.72 5.35
C ASN A 97 1.48 19.40 4.27
N LEU A 98 2.71 18.93 4.01
CA LEU A 98 3.61 19.58 3.06
C LEU A 98 3.37 19.14 1.60
N ARG A 99 2.67 18.03 1.37
CA ARG A 99 2.53 17.41 0.03
C ARG A 99 1.20 17.68 -0.66
N PHE A 100 0.15 17.97 0.12
CA PHE A 100 -1.18 18.32 -0.35
C PHE A 100 -1.81 19.34 0.63
N PRO A 101 -1.61 20.65 0.42
CA PRO A 101 -2.30 21.66 1.22
C PRO A 101 -3.82 21.60 0.95
N PRO A 102 -4.66 22.10 1.88
CA PRO A 102 -6.11 22.05 1.78
C PRO A 102 -6.65 22.73 0.52
#